data_AF-A0ABD5RXS2-F1
#
_entry.id   AF-A0ABD5RXS2-F1
#
_cell.length_a   1.000
_cell.length_b   1.000
_cell.length_c   1.000
_cell.angle_alpha   90.00
_cell.angle_beta   90.00
_cell.angle_gamma   90.00
#
_symmetry.space_group_name_H-M   'P 1'
#
loop_
_entity.id
_entity.type
_entity.pdbx_description
1 polymer ?
#
loop_
_entity_poly.entity_id
_entity_poly.type
_entity_poly.pdbx_seq_one_letter_code
_entity_poly.pdbx_strand_id
1 'polypeptide(L)'
;MRQVNLRVYEEVQDDVEAVLEEHDLDYLAIRDDGDEDEDPGTLFMFPLPSEAVSDVFHDLTDAGVSDEAYNVLAKAEHVETPNYEQIRKEYSNELRALSRRELHSKVLGMQWPRLTYYIGTILSVVVATAGLLVDSPAVVIGAMVIAPQVSSALTMTAGFIHGDWDLFTGSARRQALGLL
;
A
#
# COMPACT_ATOMS: atom_id res chain seq x y z
N MET A 1 6.14 9.46 0.62
CA MET A 1 5.70 9.72 1.99
C MET A 1 4.52 8.84 2.38
N ARG A 2 4.58 8.33 3.59
CA ARG A 2 3.57 7.56 4.30
C ARG A 2 3.40 8.21 5.67
N GLN A 3 2.17 8.34 6.13
CA GLN A 3 1.88 8.67 7.52
C GLN A 3 1.69 7.36 8.25
N VAL A 4 2.43 7.16 9.35
CA VAL A 4 2.26 6.02 10.24
C VAL A 4 1.54 6.50 11.49
N ASN A 5 0.49 5.78 11.89
CA ASN A 5 -0.08 5.89 13.23
C ASN A 5 0.09 4.52 13.89
N LEU A 6 0.86 4.45 14.97
CA LEU A 6 1.21 3.23 15.67
C LEU A 6 0.85 3.36 17.14
N ARG A 7 -0.02 2.50 17.65
CA ARG A 7 -0.31 2.41 19.09
C ARG A 7 0.58 1.33 19.70
N VAL A 8 1.26 1.66 20.78
CA VAL A 8 2.08 0.73 21.55
C VAL A 8 1.74 0.80 23.03
N TYR A 9 2.00 -0.28 23.77
CA TYR A 9 1.82 -0.32 25.22
C TYR A 9 3.02 0.33 25.93
N GLU A 10 2.84 0.73 27.19
CA GLU A 10 3.90 1.38 27.99
C GLU A 10 5.19 0.55 28.07
N GLU A 11 5.09 -0.78 28.00
CA GLU A 11 6.24 -1.70 28.11
C GLU A 11 7.31 -1.50 27.02
N VAL A 12 6.89 -1.10 25.81
CA VAL A 12 7.77 -0.96 24.64
C VAL A 12 7.87 0.50 24.17
N GLN A 13 7.31 1.44 24.93
CA GLN A 13 7.29 2.85 24.55
C GLN A 13 8.71 3.41 24.40
N ASP A 14 9.57 3.19 25.40
CA ASP A 14 10.93 3.73 25.42
C ASP A 14 11.76 3.17 24.26
N ASP A 15 11.58 1.89 23.92
CA ASP A 15 12.29 1.25 22.81
C ASP A 15 11.82 1.81 21.46
N VAL A 16 10.52 2.10 21.32
CA VAL A 16 9.95 2.72 20.11
C VAL A 16 10.47 4.16 19.95
N GLU A 17 10.52 4.94 21.03
CA GLU A 17 11.10 6.28 21.00
C GLU A 17 12.58 6.22 20.57
N ALA A 18 13.34 5.27 21.10
CA ALA A 18 14.75 5.08 20.71
C ALA A 18 14.91 4.77 19.22
N VAL A 19 14.08 3.90 18.64
CA VAL A 19 14.11 3.61 17.19
C VAL A 19 13.77 4.85 16.36
N LEU A 20 12.74 5.61 16.77
CA LEU A 20 12.36 6.83 16.04
C LEU A 20 13.45 7.91 16.10
N GLU A 21 14.11 8.05 17.24
CA GLU A 21 15.25 8.96 17.42
C GLU A 21 16.49 8.50 16.63
N GLU A 22 16.77 7.19 16.58
CA GLU A 22 17.90 6.63 15.80
C GLU A 22 17.78 6.94 14.30
N HIS A 23 16.56 6.97 13.77
CA HIS A 23 16.29 7.32 12.38
C HIS A 23 16.04 8.83 12.15
N ASP A 24 16.32 9.69 13.14
CA ASP A 24 16.11 11.14 13.07
C ASP A 24 14.65 11.53 12.71
N LEU A 25 13.67 10.71 13.07
CA LEU A 25 12.26 10.88 12.68
C LEU A 25 11.52 11.84 13.61
N ASP A 26 10.88 12.85 13.02
CA ASP A 26 9.93 13.68 13.76
C ASP A 26 8.66 12.88 14.07
N TYR A 27 8.29 12.78 15.35
CA TYR A 27 7.07 12.08 15.77
C TYR A 27 6.22 12.92 16.74
N LEU A 28 4.93 12.58 16.77
CA LEU A 28 3.98 13.04 17.79
C LEU A 28 3.56 11.84 18.62
N ALA A 29 3.75 11.92 19.93
CA ALA A 29 3.27 10.92 20.88
C ALA A 29 2.05 11.47 21.62
N ILE A 30 0.93 10.76 21.53
CA ILE A 30 -0.28 11.05 22.31
C ILE A 30 -0.47 9.91 23.29
N ARG A 31 -0.48 10.23 24.59
CA ARG A 31 -0.79 9.27 25.63
C ARG A 31 -2.28 8.89 25.55
N ASP A 32 -2.51 7.59 25.54
CA ASP A 32 -3.82 6.96 25.63
C ASP A 32 -3.93 6.34 27.01
N ASP A 33 -4.68 6.99 27.91
CA ASP A 33 -4.78 6.56 29.30
C ASP A 33 -5.54 5.23 29.48
N GLY A 34 -6.11 4.68 28.40
CA GLY A 34 -6.92 3.47 28.44
C GLY A 34 -8.30 3.71 29.09
N ASP A 35 -9.23 2.80 28.81
CA ASP A 35 -10.52 2.73 29.51
C ASP A 35 -10.55 1.46 30.40
N GLU A 36 -11.65 1.20 31.12
CA GLU A 36 -11.76 0.08 32.09
C GLU A 36 -11.38 -1.30 31.53
N ASP A 37 -11.42 -1.49 30.20
CA ASP A 37 -11.16 -2.74 29.49
C ASP A 37 -9.87 -2.73 28.63
N GLU A 38 -9.15 -1.60 28.53
CA GLU A 38 -7.98 -1.45 27.65
C GLU A 38 -6.76 -0.93 28.42
N ASP A 39 -5.63 -1.63 28.28
CA ASP A 39 -4.38 -1.18 28.90
C ASP A 39 -3.92 0.17 28.32
N PRO A 40 -3.35 1.05 29.16
CA PRO A 40 -2.82 2.33 28.73
C PRO A 40 -1.70 2.15 27.70
N GLY A 41 -1.56 3.12 26.82
CA GLY A 41 -0.56 3.09 25.77
C GLY A 41 -0.24 4.47 25.21
N THR A 42 0.53 4.47 24.14
CA THR A 42 0.94 5.69 23.45
C THR A 42 0.74 5.53 21.95
N LEU A 43 0.07 6.51 21.34
CA LEU A 43 -0.10 6.62 19.90
C LEU A 43 1.01 7.49 19.31
N PHE A 44 1.90 6.86 18.57
CA PHE A 44 2.94 7.50 17.77
C PHE A 44 2.41 7.84 16.38
N MET A 45 2.58 9.08 15.96
CA MET A 45 2.26 9.55 14.61
C MET A 45 3.48 10.18 13.99
N PHE A 46 3.99 9.59 12.91
CA PHE A 46 5.21 10.04 12.26
C PHE A 46 5.16 9.81 10.74
N PRO A 47 5.67 10.75 9.95
CA PRO A 47 5.79 10.56 8.52
C PRO A 47 7.08 9.82 8.17
N LEU A 48 6.99 8.94 7.18
CA LEU A 48 8.13 8.21 6.63
C LEU A 48 8.21 8.32 5.11
N PRO A 49 9.42 8.37 4.53
CA PRO A 49 9.64 8.01 3.13
C PRO A 49 9.06 6.62 2.84
N SER A 50 8.62 6.38 1.61
CA SER A 50 8.00 5.08 1.28
C SER A 50 9.04 3.95 1.24
N GLU A 51 10.30 4.34 1.14
CA GLU A 51 11.49 3.52 1.04
C GLU A 51 11.89 3.00 2.43
N ALA A 52 11.82 3.88 3.44
CA ALA A 52 12.15 3.60 4.84
C ALA A 52 11.14 2.72 5.58
N VAL A 53 9.92 2.53 5.03
CA VAL A 53 8.84 1.83 5.73
C VAL A 53 9.26 0.41 6.12
N SER A 54 9.94 -0.31 5.23
CA SER A 54 10.30 -1.69 5.53
C SER A 54 11.31 -1.78 6.67
N ASP A 55 12.31 -0.90 6.66
CA ASP A 55 13.43 -0.94 7.58
C ASP A 55 12.99 -0.47 8.97
N VAL A 56 12.31 0.68 9.06
CA VAL A 56 11.79 1.18 10.34
C VAL A 56 10.79 0.21 10.97
N PHE A 57 9.91 -0.44 10.19
CA PHE A 57 9.01 -1.46 10.77
C PHE A 57 9.74 -2.73 11.18
N HIS A 58 10.87 -3.06 10.55
CA HIS A 58 11.70 -4.18 11.00
C HIS A 58 12.31 -3.85 12.36
N ASP A 59 12.89 -2.67 12.52
CA ASP A 59 13.54 -2.25 13.76
C ASP A 59 12.53 -2.09 14.91
N LEU A 60 11.33 -1.56 14.62
CA LEU A 60 10.21 -1.54 15.58
C LEU A 60 9.78 -2.95 16.02
N THR A 61 9.79 -3.92 15.11
CA THR A 61 9.44 -5.31 15.46
C THR A 61 10.53 -5.94 16.33
N ASP A 62 11.80 -5.67 16.04
CA ASP A 62 12.94 -6.14 16.83
C ASP A 62 12.96 -5.49 18.23
N ALA A 63 12.46 -4.27 18.34
CA ALA A 63 12.21 -3.54 19.59
C ALA A 63 10.99 -4.06 20.38
N GLY A 64 10.27 -5.07 19.88
CA GLY A 64 9.17 -5.71 20.61
C GLY A 64 7.76 -5.22 20.24
N VAL A 65 7.61 -4.36 19.23
CA VAL A 65 6.29 -4.02 18.70
C VAL A 65 5.66 -5.25 18.05
N SER A 66 4.49 -5.64 18.56
CA SER A 66 3.74 -6.77 18.01
C SER A 66 3.33 -6.54 16.55
N ASP A 67 3.43 -7.58 15.73
CA ASP A 67 2.89 -7.61 14.38
C ASP A 67 1.37 -7.35 14.29
N GLU A 68 0.67 -7.56 15.40
CA GLU A 68 -0.78 -7.35 15.56
C GLU A 68 -1.11 -6.00 16.22
N ALA A 69 -0.10 -5.20 16.58
CA ALA A 69 -0.31 -3.86 17.13
C ALA A 69 -1.13 -3.00 16.16
N TYR A 70 -1.97 -2.14 16.72
CA TYR A 70 -2.76 -1.20 15.94
C TYR A 70 -1.82 -0.26 15.17
N ASN A 71 -1.70 -0.50 13.86
CA ASN A 71 -0.91 0.31 12.95
C ASN A 71 -1.75 0.73 11.74
N VAL A 72 -1.66 2.00 11.39
CA VAL A 72 -2.30 2.59 10.22
C VAL A 72 -1.22 3.21 9.34
N LEU A 73 -1.14 2.74 8.10
CA LEU A 73 -0.24 3.29 7.11
C LEU A 73 -1.03 4.03 6.02
N ALA A 74 -1.00 5.36 6.03
CA ALA A 74 -1.71 6.20 5.09
C ALA A 74 -0.77 6.85 4.07
N LYS A 75 -1.26 7.12 2.85
CA LYS A 75 -0.52 7.95 1.91
C LYS A 75 -0.66 9.42 2.31
N ALA A 76 0.47 10.08 2.56
CA ALA A 76 0.51 11.53 2.71
C ALA A 76 0.86 12.18 1.37
N GLU A 77 0.06 13.13 0.92
CA GLU A 77 0.33 13.90 -0.31
C GLU A 77 1.31 15.03 -0.08
N HIS A 78 1.27 15.63 1.11
CA HIS A 78 2.19 16.65 1.56
C HIS A 78 2.50 16.47 3.04
N VAL A 79 3.77 16.62 3.40
CA VAL A 79 4.29 16.51 4.77
C VAL A 79 5.35 17.60 4.91
N GLU A 80 5.30 18.32 6.02
CA GLU A 80 6.31 19.30 6.40
C GLU A 80 6.61 19.09 7.89
N THR A 81 7.84 18.69 8.20
CA THR A 81 8.35 18.48 9.55
C THR A 81 9.75 19.09 9.67
N PRO A 82 10.24 19.42 10.89
CA PRO A 82 11.55 20.04 11.09
C PRO A 82 12.69 19.34 10.34
N ASN A 83 12.74 18.01 10.35
CA ASN A 83 13.81 17.21 9.76
C ASN A 83 13.47 16.68 8.35
N TYR A 84 12.41 17.17 7.71
CA TYR A 84 11.91 16.64 6.44
C TYR A 84 12.98 16.52 5.34
N GLU A 85 13.82 17.54 5.15
CA GLU A 85 14.85 17.50 4.10
C GLU A 85 15.95 16.48 4.38
N GLN A 86 16.32 16.29 5.65
CA GLN A 86 17.35 15.34 6.08
C GLN A 86 16.87 13.90 5.83
N ILE A 87 15.71 13.55 6.38
CA ILE A 87 15.09 12.23 6.21
C ILE A 87 14.88 11.94 4.73
N ARG A 88 14.35 12.89 3.95
CA ARG A 88 14.14 12.68 2.51
C ARG A 88 15.45 12.40 1.77
N LYS A 89 16.54 13.07 2.14
CA LYS A 89 17.83 12.93 1.47
C LYS A 89 18.49 11.58 1.79
N GLU A 90 18.42 11.17 3.05
CA GLU A 90 18.95 9.89 3.53
C GLU A 90 18.36 8.72 2.74
N TYR A 91 17.03 8.64 2.68
CA TYR A 91 16.32 7.56 2.00
C TYR A 91 16.16 7.77 0.48
N SER A 92 16.69 8.85 -0.10
CA SER A 92 16.47 9.19 -1.52
C SER A 92 17.11 8.22 -2.51
N ASN A 93 18.19 7.52 -2.10
CA ASN A 93 18.93 6.60 -2.96
C ASN A 93 18.62 5.13 -2.67
N GLU A 94 17.73 4.86 -1.72
CA GLU A 94 17.39 3.51 -1.33
C GLU A 94 16.33 2.93 -2.26
N LEU A 95 16.45 1.62 -2.52
CA LEU A 95 15.41 0.93 -3.26
C LEU A 95 14.17 0.88 -2.39
N ARG A 96 13.05 1.33 -2.96
CA ARG A 96 11.77 1.25 -2.29
C ARG A 96 11.38 -0.20 -1.99
N ALA A 97 11.61 -0.63 -0.75
CA ALA A 97 11.13 -1.89 -0.23
C ALA A 97 9.66 -1.73 0.19
N LEU A 98 8.77 -2.52 -0.40
CA LEU A 98 7.36 -2.56 -0.02
C LEU A 98 7.17 -3.58 1.10
N SER A 99 6.62 -3.14 2.24
CA SER A 99 6.23 -4.08 3.30
C SER A 99 5.14 -5.04 2.80
N ARG A 100 5.08 -6.25 3.36
CA ARG A 100 4.05 -7.25 2.99
C ARG A 100 2.63 -6.70 3.13
N ARG A 101 2.39 -5.90 4.18
CA ARG A 101 1.11 -5.24 4.46
C ARG A 101 0.78 -4.14 3.42
N GLU A 102 1.76 -3.32 3.04
CA GLU A 102 1.57 -2.29 2.00
C GLU A 102 1.34 -2.93 0.62
N LEU A 103 2.05 -4.01 0.32
CA LEU A 103 1.91 -4.73 -0.95
C LEU A 103 0.51 -5.35 -1.06
N HIS A 104 0.01 -5.95 0.02
CA HIS A 104 -1.36 -6.46 0.10
C HIS A 104 -2.41 -5.34 -0.08
N SER A 105 -2.29 -4.23 0.64
CA SER A 105 -3.24 -3.11 0.51
C SER A 105 -3.21 -2.46 -0.88
N LYS A 106 -2.03 -2.36 -1.49
CA LYS A 106 -1.86 -1.86 -2.86
C LYS A 106 -2.53 -2.78 -3.88
N VAL A 107 -2.39 -4.09 -3.70
CA VAL A 107 -3.01 -5.10 -4.56
C VAL A 107 -4.53 -5.09 -4.43
N LEU A 108 -5.07 -4.93 -3.21
CA LEU A 108 -6.51 -4.74 -2.99
C LEU A 108 -7.02 -3.42 -3.58
N GLY A 109 -6.26 -2.33 -3.45
CA GLY A 109 -6.60 -1.02 -3.99
C GLY A 109 -6.53 -0.93 -5.52
N MET A 110 -5.82 -1.84 -6.19
CA MET A 110 -5.84 -1.95 -7.65
C MET A 110 -7.13 -2.58 -8.18
N GLN A 111 -7.97 -3.17 -7.32
CA GLN A 111 -9.20 -3.80 -7.79
C GLN A 111 -10.22 -2.74 -8.21
N TRP A 112 -10.44 -2.65 -9.52
CA TRP A 112 -11.51 -1.83 -10.06
C TRP A 112 -12.86 -2.38 -9.60
N PRO A 113 -13.85 -1.52 -9.31
CA PRO A 113 -15.22 -1.96 -9.10
C PRO A 113 -15.66 -2.82 -10.30
N ARG A 114 -16.35 -3.94 -10.02
CA ARG A 114 -16.75 -4.91 -11.06
C ARG A 114 -17.48 -4.24 -12.22
N LEU A 115 -18.30 -3.24 -11.92
CA LEU A 115 -19.04 -2.47 -12.92
C LEU A 115 -18.11 -1.72 -13.89
N THR A 116 -17.12 -1.00 -13.36
CA THR A 116 -16.18 -0.23 -14.19
C THR A 116 -15.29 -1.16 -15.03
N TYR A 117 -14.95 -2.34 -14.50
CA TYR A 117 -14.23 -3.37 -15.26
C TYR A 117 -15.01 -3.80 -16.52
N TYR A 118 -16.28 -4.16 -16.37
CA TYR A 118 -17.10 -4.61 -17.51
C TYR A 118 -17.41 -3.46 -18.48
N ILE A 119 -17.70 -2.26 -17.99
CA ILE A 119 -17.94 -1.09 -18.84
C ILE A 119 -16.68 -0.77 -19.67
N GLY A 120 -15.51 -0.71 -19.03
CA GLY A 120 -14.24 -0.48 -19.72
C GLY A 120 -13.93 -1.57 -20.76
N THR A 121 -14.25 -2.82 -20.45
CA THR A 121 -14.08 -3.95 -21.38
C THR A 121 -15.00 -3.83 -22.59
N ILE A 122 -16.29 -3.56 -22.39
CA ILE A 122 -17.26 -3.37 -23.50
C ILE A 122 -16.84 -2.17 -24.35
N LEU A 123 -16.46 -1.05 -23.71
CA LEU A 123 -15.99 0.14 -24.41
C LEU A 123 -14.73 -0.15 -25.25
N SER A 124 -13.79 -0.92 -24.69
CA SER A 124 -12.59 -1.39 -25.41
C SER A 124 -12.96 -2.20 -26.66
N VAL A 125 -13.92 -3.13 -26.56
CA VAL A 125 -14.39 -3.92 -27.72
C VAL A 125 -15.00 -3.02 -28.80
N VAL A 126 -15.81 -2.05 -28.42
CA VAL A 126 -16.43 -1.09 -29.37
C VAL A 126 -15.35 -0.25 -30.06
N VAL A 127 -14.39 0.31 -29.31
CA VAL A 127 -13.31 1.13 -29.86
C VAL A 127 -12.37 0.30 -30.73
N ALA A 128 -12.05 -0.93 -30.35
CA ALA A 128 -11.25 -1.84 -31.16
C ALA A 128 -11.95 -2.18 -32.48
N THR A 129 -13.26 -2.45 -32.44
CA THR A 129 -14.06 -2.73 -33.64
C THR A 129 -14.08 -1.51 -34.57
N ALA A 130 -14.27 -0.31 -34.03
CA ALA A 130 -14.19 0.93 -34.80
C ALA A 130 -12.77 1.16 -35.39
N GLY A 131 -11.72 0.86 -34.63
CA GLY A 131 -10.33 0.95 -35.08
C GLY A 131 -10.03 0.01 -36.25
N LEU A 132 -10.58 -1.21 -36.24
CA LEU A 132 -10.48 -2.15 -37.35
C LEU A 132 -11.26 -1.68 -38.59
N LEU A 133 -12.46 -1.12 -38.40
CA LEU A 133 -13.27 -0.58 -39.50
C LEU A 133 -12.62 0.62 -40.20
N VAL A 134 -11.90 1.45 -39.46
CA VAL A 134 -11.20 2.64 -39.97
C VAL A 134 -9.77 2.30 -40.41
N ASP A 135 -9.35 1.03 -40.30
CA ASP A 135 -7.99 0.55 -40.57
C ASP A 135 -6.92 1.41 -39.86
N SER A 136 -7.17 1.71 -38.59
CA SER A 136 -6.30 2.55 -37.77
C SER A 136 -5.65 1.72 -36.65
N PRO A 137 -4.39 1.29 -36.83
CA PRO A 137 -3.63 0.61 -35.79
C PRO A 137 -3.55 1.44 -34.49
N ALA A 138 -3.50 2.76 -34.59
CA ALA A 138 -3.44 3.65 -33.44
C ALA A 138 -4.71 3.54 -32.56
N VAL A 139 -5.90 3.45 -33.16
CA VAL A 139 -7.17 3.30 -32.43
C VAL A 139 -7.27 1.93 -31.77
N VAL A 140 -6.80 0.88 -32.46
CA VAL A 140 -6.75 -0.49 -31.90
C VAL A 140 -5.80 -0.58 -30.70
N ILE A 141 -4.62 0.05 -30.78
CA ILE A 141 -3.69 0.12 -29.65
C ILE A 141 -4.30 0.94 -28.49
N GLY A 142 -4.99 2.05 -28.80
CA GLY A 142 -5.71 2.85 -27.81
C GLY A 142 -6.77 2.05 -27.05
N ALA A 143 -7.48 1.15 -27.72
CA ALA A 143 -8.47 0.27 -27.09
C ALA A 143 -7.86 -0.67 -26.04
N MET A 144 -6.60 -1.11 -26.21
CA MET A 144 -5.89 -1.97 -25.25
C MET A 144 -5.61 -1.25 -23.92
N VAL A 145 -5.46 0.08 -23.94
CA VAL A 145 -5.23 0.90 -22.73
C VAL A 145 -6.52 1.07 -21.91
N ILE A 146 -7.69 0.97 -22.55
CA ILE A 146 -9.00 1.19 -21.91
C ILE A 146 -9.39 0.01 -21.01
N ALA A 147 -9.02 -1.21 -21.39
CA ALA A 147 -9.40 -2.41 -20.64
C ALA A 147 -8.47 -2.62 -19.41
N PRO A 148 -9.01 -2.74 -18.19
CA PRO A 148 -8.20 -2.86 -16.97
C PRO A 148 -7.67 -4.28 -16.72
N GLN A 149 -7.18 -4.96 -17.76
CA GLN A 149 -6.72 -6.36 -17.66
C GLN A 149 -5.44 -6.50 -16.84
N VAL A 150 -4.55 -5.49 -16.89
CA VAL A 150 -3.27 -5.47 -16.17
C VAL A 150 -3.46 -5.59 -14.66
N SER A 151 -4.47 -4.92 -14.10
CA SER A 151 -4.75 -4.98 -12.66
C SER A 151 -5.06 -6.41 -12.20
N SER A 152 -5.94 -7.12 -12.92
CA SER A 152 -6.31 -8.51 -12.57
C SER A 152 -5.14 -9.49 -12.65
N ALA A 153 -4.25 -9.31 -13.63
CA ALA A 153 -3.05 -10.11 -13.78
C ALA A 153 -2.08 -9.87 -12.62
N LEU A 154 -1.83 -8.60 -12.27
CA LEU A 154 -0.95 -8.24 -11.15
C LEU A 154 -1.48 -8.78 -9.81
N THR A 155 -2.78 -8.65 -9.54
CA THR A 155 -3.43 -9.19 -8.32
C THR A 155 -3.29 -10.71 -8.24
N MET A 156 -3.44 -11.43 -9.36
CA MET A 156 -3.26 -12.88 -9.41
C MET A 156 -1.84 -13.31 -9.06
N THR A 157 -0.81 -12.65 -9.63
CA THR A 157 0.60 -12.90 -9.28
C THR A 157 0.91 -12.60 -7.82
N ALA A 158 0.37 -11.49 -7.28
CA ALA A 158 0.59 -11.14 -5.89
C ALA A 158 -0.03 -12.16 -4.92
N GLY A 159 -1.28 -12.58 -5.18
CA GLY A 159 -1.95 -13.62 -4.40
C GLY A 159 -1.21 -14.95 -4.44
N PHE A 160 -0.69 -15.34 -5.60
CA PHE A 160 0.10 -16.56 -5.74
C PHE A 160 1.40 -16.53 -4.93
N ILE A 161 2.18 -15.44 -5.00
CA ILE A 161 3.44 -15.29 -4.25
C ILE A 161 3.19 -15.26 -2.74
N HIS A 162 2.04 -14.73 -2.30
CA HIS A 162 1.71 -14.57 -0.88
C HIS A 162 0.98 -15.78 -0.28
N GLY A 163 0.59 -16.77 -1.09
CA GLY A 163 -0.19 -17.92 -0.64
C GLY A 163 -1.68 -17.61 -0.38
N ASP A 164 -2.18 -16.47 -0.86
CA ASP A 164 -3.59 -16.09 -0.76
C ASP A 164 -4.38 -16.70 -1.93
N TRP A 165 -4.88 -17.91 -1.68
CA TRP A 165 -5.60 -18.71 -2.67
C TRP A 165 -6.98 -18.13 -3.04
N ASP A 166 -7.64 -17.43 -2.13
CA ASP A 166 -8.93 -16.78 -2.42
C ASP A 166 -8.74 -15.58 -3.34
N LEU A 167 -7.70 -14.78 -3.10
CA LEU A 167 -7.31 -13.69 -3.98
C LEU A 167 -6.86 -14.20 -5.36
N PHE A 168 -6.09 -15.29 -5.40
CA PHE A 168 -5.64 -15.94 -6.64
C PHE A 168 -6.84 -16.45 -7.47
N THR A 169 -7.68 -17.29 -6.89
CA THR A 169 -8.82 -17.91 -7.60
C THR A 169 -9.86 -16.88 -8.01
N GLY A 170 -10.12 -15.88 -7.16
CA GLY A 170 -11.00 -14.76 -7.48
C GLY A 170 -10.48 -13.89 -8.63
N SER A 171 -9.16 -13.74 -8.77
CA SER A 171 -8.53 -12.98 -9.86
C SER A 171 -8.48 -13.80 -11.15
N ALA A 172 -8.12 -15.08 -11.07
CA ALA A 172 -8.11 -16.02 -12.18
C ALA A 172 -9.52 -16.17 -12.80
N ARG A 173 -10.56 -16.29 -11.97
CA ARG A 173 -11.95 -16.36 -12.44
C ARG A 173 -12.39 -15.08 -13.15
N ARG A 174 -12.00 -13.91 -12.65
CA ARG A 174 -12.29 -12.62 -13.32
C ARG A 174 -11.59 -12.52 -14.68
N GLN A 175 -10.36 -13.00 -14.77
CA GLN A 175 -9.60 -13.04 -16.02
C GLN A 175 -10.24 -14.02 -17.03
N ALA A 176 -10.64 -15.21 -16.58
CA ALA A 176 -11.33 -16.20 -17.41
C ALA A 176 -12.71 -15.71 -17.89
N LEU A 177 -13.48 -15.03 -17.03
CA LEU A 177 -14.76 -14.42 -17.40
C LEU A 177 -14.60 -13.20 -18.30
N GLY A 178 -13.47 -12.49 -18.25
CA GLY A 178 -13.18 -11.39 -19.16
C GLY A 178 -12.73 -11.83 -20.55
N LEU A 179 -12.28 -13.09 -20.69
CA LEU A 179 -11.84 -13.71 -21.95
C LEU A 179 -12.97 -14.41 -22.71
N LEU A 180 -14.11 -14.68 -22.05
CA LEU A 180 -15.25 -15.44 -22.57
C LEU A 180 -16.39 -14.49 -22.95
#